data_AF-A0A117MAE8-F1
#
_entry.id   AF-A0A117MAE8-F1
#
_cell.length_a   1.000
_cell.length_b   1.000
_cell.length_c   1.000
_cell.angle_alpha   90.00
_cell.angle_beta   90.00
_cell.angle_gamma   90.00
#
_symmetry.space_group_name_H-M   'P 1'
#
loop_
_entity.id
_entity.type
_entity.pdbx_description
1 polymer ?
#
loop_
_entity_poly.entity_id
_entity_poly.type
_entity_poly.pdbx_seq_one_letter_code
_entity_poly.pdbx_strand_id
1 'polypeptide(L)'
;MTYVRMAMEAEAPVIVVAATSQPGGRYILEATDPIWMEPQEELETEIIHNANRVLKEAEEIILKYSNQWAMFYPIWPKFMGV
;
A
#
# COMPACT_ATOMS: atom_id res chain seq x y z
N MET A 1 2.39 -9.38 -6.86
CA MET A 1 2.51 -8.45 -5.72
C MET A 1 3.60 -8.96 -4.79
N THR A 2 4.83 -8.45 -4.93
CA THR A 2 6.01 -9.07 -4.30
C THR A 2 6.02 -8.94 -2.78
N TYR A 3 5.57 -7.80 -2.23
CA TYR A 3 5.57 -7.57 -0.78
C TYR A 3 4.63 -8.51 -0.02
N VAL A 4 3.47 -8.87 -0.59
CA VAL A 4 2.53 -9.83 0.03
C VAL A 4 3.15 -11.22 0.12
N ARG A 5 3.72 -11.74 -0.98
CA ARG A 5 4.35 -13.07 -0.96
C ARG A 5 5.52 -13.14 0.01
N MET A 6 6.36 -12.10 0.05
CA MET A 6 7.48 -12.04 1.01
C MET A 6 6.97 -12.03 2.45
N ALA A 7 5.90 -11.28 2.75
CA ALA A 7 5.30 -11.23 4.08
C ALA A 7 4.72 -12.58 4.50
N MET A 8 4.04 -13.28 3.59
CA MET A 8 3.53 -14.63 3.83
C MET A 8 4.65 -15.64 4.09
N GLU A 9 5.68 -15.66 3.22
CA GLU A 9 6.82 -16.59 3.34
C GLU A 9 7.66 -16.33 4.60
N ALA A 10 7.73 -15.09 5.06
CA ALA A 10 8.48 -14.69 6.25
C ALA A 10 7.65 -14.70 7.54
N GLU A 11 6.35 -15.04 7.46
CA GLU A 11 5.40 -14.94 8.58
C GLU A 11 5.46 -13.57 9.29
N ALA A 12 5.53 -12.50 8.49
CA ALA A 12 5.73 -11.14 8.95
C ALA A 12 4.57 -10.22 8.54
N PRO A 13 4.24 -9.19 9.34
CA PRO A 13 3.25 -8.22 8.95
C PRO A 13 3.81 -7.22 7.93
N VAL A 14 2.90 -6.61 7.16
CA VAL A 14 3.20 -5.45 6.31
C VAL A 14 2.82 -4.17 7.06
N ILE A 15 3.65 -3.14 6.97
CA ILE A 15 3.32 -1.79 7.46
C ILE A 15 3.39 -0.85 6.27
N VAL A 16 2.32 -0.09 6.02
CA VAL A 16 2.35 0.99 5.02
C VAL A 16 2.93 2.22 5.69
N VAL A 17 3.95 2.82 5.08
CA VAL A 17 4.60 4.03 5.58
C VAL A 17 4.62 5.10 4.49
N ALA A 18 4.29 6.33 4.87
CA ALA A 18 4.43 7.50 4.01
C ALA A 18 5.15 8.63 4.73
N ALA A 19 6.09 9.28 4.05
CA ALA A 19 6.67 10.54 4.50
C ALA A 19 5.82 11.70 3.97
N THR A 20 5.23 12.49 4.87
CA THR A 20 4.37 13.62 4.53
C THR A 20 5.08 14.93 4.85
N SER A 21 5.16 15.81 3.87
CA SER A 21 5.71 17.15 4.05
C SER A 21 4.78 18.00 4.92
N GLN A 22 5.42 18.80 5.76
CA GLN A 22 4.80 19.73 6.70
C GLN A 22 5.32 21.15 6.43
N PRO A 23 4.60 22.19 6.89
CA PRO A 23 5.08 23.56 6.80
C PRO A 23 6.49 23.73 7.39
N GLY A 24 7.31 24.52 6.69
CA GLY A 24 8.69 24.79 7.09
C GLY A 24 9.70 23.69 6.71
N GLY A 25 9.40 22.87 5.69
CA GLY A 25 10.34 21.86 5.17
C GLY A 25 10.56 20.67 6.10
N ARG A 26 9.62 20.42 7.01
CA ARG A 26 9.65 19.27 7.94
C ARG A 26 8.88 18.10 7.34
N TYR A 27 9.11 16.91 7.87
CA TYR A 27 8.40 15.70 7.48
C TYR A 27 7.86 14.98 8.71
N ILE A 28 6.72 14.31 8.54
CA ILE A 28 6.16 13.35 9.50
C ILE A 28 6.08 12.00 8.80
N LEU A 29 6.37 10.93 9.53
CA LEU A 29 6.08 9.57 9.08
C LEU A 29 4.68 9.18 9.53
N GLU A 30 3.82 8.92 8.57
CA GLU A 30 2.55 8.24 8.80
C GLU A 30 2.82 6.74 8.61
N ALA A 31 2.37 5.93 9.57
CA ALA A 31 2.48 4.48 9.50
C ALA A 31 1.18 3.85 9.97
N THR A 32 0.81 2.74 9.34
CA THR A 32 -0.33 1.93 9.76
C THR A 32 0.06 1.07 10.96
N ASP A 33 -0.95 0.48 11.60
CA ASP A 33 -0.70 -0.71 12.42
C ASP A 33 -0.17 -1.87 11.56
N PRO A 34 0.51 -2.87 12.16
CA PRO A 34 0.97 -4.04 11.44
C PRO A 34 -0.20 -4.85 10.83
N ILE A 35 -0.14 -5.04 9.51
CA ILE A 35 -1.14 -5.76 8.72
C ILE A 35 -0.67 -7.21 8.54
N TRP A 36 -1.26 -8.13 9.30
CA TRP A 36 -0.98 -9.56 9.19
C TRP A 36 -1.72 -10.18 8.02
N MET A 37 -1.05 -11.07 7.28
CA MET A 37 -1.66 -11.74 6.13
C MET A 37 -2.72 -12.75 6.59
N GLU A 38 -3.87 -12.73 5.95
CA GLU A 38 -4.99 -13.63 6.21
C GLU A 38 -5.00 -14.77 5.18
N PRO A 39 -5.06 -16.04 5.63
CA PRO A 39 -5.07 -17.18 4.72
C PRO A 39 -6.34 -17.21 3.87
N GLN A 40 -6.23 -17.73 2.64
CA GLN A 40 -7.37 -18.05 1.76
C GLN A 40 -7.18 -19.47 1.19
N GLU A 41 -8.22 -20.03 0.58
CA GLU A 41 -8.18 -21.40 0.03
C GLU A 41 -7.21 -21.52 -1.14
N GLU A 42 -7.18 -20.52 -2.03
CA GLU A 42 -6.33 -20.50 -3.22
C GLU A 42 -5.27 -19.41 -3.12
N LEU A 43 -4.03 -19.74 -3.49
CA LEU A 43 -2.88 -18.84 -3.37
C LEU A 43 -3.08 -17.52 -4.13
N GLU A 44 -3.70 -17.58 -5.32
CA GLU A 44 -3.97 -16.37 -6.10
C GLU A 44 -4.97 -15.45 -5.38
N THR A 45 -6.06 -16.03 -4.87
CA THR A 45 -7.07 -15.31 -4.09
C THR A 45 -6.47 -14.75 -2.80
N GLU A 46 -5.60 -15.51 -2.14
CA GLU A 46 -4.88 -15.07 -0.94
C GLU A 46 -4.01 -13.85 -1.20
N ILE A 47 -3.24 -13.86 -2.28
CA ILE A 47 -2.37 -12.75 -2.66
C ILE A 47 -3.21 -11.50 -2.98
N ILE A 48 -4.30 -11.64 -3.74
CA ILE A 48 -5.18 -10.52 -4.10
C ILE A 48 -5.89 -9.97 -2.86
N HIS A 49 -6.43 -10.84 -2.01
CA HIS A 49 -7.11 -10.47 -0.77
C HIS A 49 -6.20 -9.64 0.14
N ASN A 50 -5.00 -10.16 0.44
CA ASN A 50 -4.06 -9.48 1.31
C ASN A 50 -3.50 -8.20 0.71
N ALA A 51 -3.27 -8.18 -0.60
CA ALA A 51 -2.89 -6.95 -1.28
C ALA A 51 -3.97 -5.87 -1.17
N ASN A 52 -5.24 -6.22 -1.34
CA ASN A 52 -6.34 -5.27 -1.20
C ASN A 52 -6.42 -4.71 0.23
N ARG A 53 -6.17 -5.55 1.25
CA ARG A 53 -6.09 -5.09 2.65
C ARG A 53 -4.97 -4.07 2.85
N VAL A 54 -3.77 -4.33 2.33
CA VAL A 54 -2.65 -3.37 2.38
C VAL A 54 -2.96 -2.09 1.60
N LEU A 55 -3.54 -2.22 0.40
CA LEU A 55 -3.90 -1.07 -0.43
C LEU A 55 -5.02 -0.23 0.19
N LYS A 56 -5.91 -0.83 0.99
CA LYS A 56 -6.96 -0.11 1.70
C LYS A 56 -6.37 0.89 2.69
N GLU A 57 -5.36 0.49 3.45
CA GLU A 57 -4.66 1.39 4.36
C GLU A 57 -3.88 2.47 3.61
N ALA A 58 -3.24 2.11 2.49
CA ALA A 58 -2.56 3.09 1.64
C ALA A 58 -3.54 4.12 1.06
N GLU A 59 -4.76 3.71 0.68
CA GLU A 59 -5.82 4.59 0.18
C GLU A 59 -6.14 5.70 1.19
N GLU A 60 -6.26 5.37 2.48
CA GLU A 60 -6.56 6.35 3.52
C GLU A 60 -5.48 7.42 3.65
N ILE A 61 -4.20 7.02 3.63
CA ILE A 61 -3.06 7.94 3.67
C ILE A 61 -3.02 8.81 2.40
N ILE A 62 -3.23 8.20 1.23
CA ILE A 62 -3.25 8.92 -0.06
C ILE A 62 -4.39 9.93 -0.08
N LEU A 63 -5.59 9.60 0.39
CA LEU A 63 -6.71 10.54 0.41
C LEU A 63 -6.43 11.73 1.33
N LYS A 64 -5.85 11.48 2.52
CA LYS A 64 -5.47 12.51 3.49
C LYS A 64 -4.40 13.47 2.94
N TYR A 65 -3.46 12.97 2.15
CA TYR A 65 -2.32 13.72 1.61
C TYR A 65 -2.27 13.70 0.07
N SER A 66 -3.44 13.78 -0.58
CA SER A 66 -3.58 13.56 -2.03
C SER A 66 -2.76 14.52 -2.89
N ASN A 67 -2.56 15.76 -2.43
CA ASN A 67 -1.71 16.75 -3.10
C ASN A 67 -0.20 16.44 -3.03
N GLN A 68 0.21 15.50 -2.17
CA GLN A 68 1.60 15.07 -2.02
C GLN A 68 1.88 13.72 -2.68
N TRP A 69 0.85 13.08 -3.26
CA TRP A 69 0.98 11.77 -3.89
C TRP A 69 1.68 11.91 -5.25
N ALA A 70 2.94 11.49 -5.30
CA ALA A 70 3.84 11.68 -6.44
C ALA A 70 3.62 10.67 -7.59
N MET A 71 2.37 10.54 -8.06
CA MET A 71 2.01 9.67 -9.20
C MET A 71 1.89 10.48 -10.48
N PHE A 72 3.04 10.76 -11.10
CA PHE A 72 3.13 11.52 -12.36
C PHE A 72 2.83 10.68 -13.61
N TYR A 73 2.72 9.36 -13.48
CA TYR A 73 2.47 8.44 -14.57
C TYR A 73 1.10 7.75 -14.41
N PRO A 74 0.37 7.50 -15.52
CA PRO A 74 -0.88 6.76 -15.47
C PRO A 74 -0.62 5.34 -15.00
N ILE A 75 -1.36 4.93 -13.98
CA ILE A 75 -1.26 3.59 -13.38
C ILE A 75 -2.48 2.73 -13.67
N TRP A 76 -3.60 3.33 -14.07
CA TRP A 76 -4.81 2.57 -14.38
C TRP A 76 -4.80 2.13 -15.85
N PRO A 77 -5.15 0.85 -16.14
CA PRO A 77 -5.07 0.29 -17.50
C PRO A 77 -5.72 1.15 -18.58
N LYS A 78 -6.90 1.73 -18.30
CA LYS A 78 -7.63 2.60 -19.23
C LYS A 78 -6.89 3.87 -19.67
N PHE A 79 -5.84 4.27 -18.95
CA PHE A 79 -5.03 5.44 -19.26
C PHE A 79 -3.62 5.09 -19.75
N MET A 80 -3.28 3.81 -19.86
CA MET A 80 -1.95 3.34 -20.29
C MET A 80 -1.78 3.24 -21.82
N GLY A 81 -2.79 3.59 -22.62
CA GLY A 81 -2.69 3.68 -24.09
C GLY A 81 -2.41 2.34 -24.79
N VAL A 82 -2.76 1.22 -24.15
CA VAL A 82 -2.68 -0.14 -24.69
C VAL A 82 -4.01 -0.56 -25.28
#